data_AF-A0A8T5SWV3-F1
#
_entry.id   AF-A0A8T5SWV3-F1
#
_cell.length_a   1.000
_cell.length_b   1.000
_cell.length_c   1.000
_cell.angle_alpha   90.00
_cell.angle_beta   90.00
_cell.angle_gamma   90.00
#
_symmetry.space_group_name_H-M   'P 1'
#
loop_
_entity.id
_entity.type
_entity.pdbx_description
1 polymer ?
#
loop_
_entity_poly.entity_id
_entity_poly.type
_entity_poly.pdbx_seq_one_letter_code
_entity_poly.pdbx_strand_id
1 'polypeptide(L)'
;MISSLDIDSSIFYPRFTEYFGLTFVNRARNLDLAVKQHLKKFPHSSVVNLGAGMDTGYFRINDSEVKWYDIDLPEAIGLKRKFVDETPNYIFIEKSVMDFTWFSKIDYTKDRGIIFLAGGLFMYFRKSEIIILLKKLAEIFPGGQDYF
;
A
#
# COMPACT_ATOMS: atom_id res chain seq x y z
N MET A 1 -15.90 -3.73 12.39
CA MET A 1 -14.88 -3.91 13.45
C MET A 1 -14.56 -5.40 13.48
N ILE A 2 -13.33 -5.82 13.20
CA ILE A 2 -12.97 -7.25 13.16
C ILE A 2 -13.13 -7.83 14.57
N SER A 3 -14.00 -8.83 14.74
CA SER A 3 -14.43 -9.33 16.06
C SER A 3 -13.42 -10.27 16.72
N SER A 4 -12.57 -10.95 15.95
CA SER A 4 -11.39 -11.68 16.44
C SER A 4 -10.53 -12.17 15.28
N LEU A 5 -9.21 -12.22 15.50
CA LEU A 5 -8.29 -13.10 14.77
C LEU A 5 -7.76 -14.11 15.78
N ASP A 6 -7.78 -15.40 15.44
CA ASP A 6 -7.08 -16.47 16.20
C ASP A 6 -5.57 -16.35 15.99
N ILE A 7 -4.99 -15.23 16.44
CA ILE A 7 -3.55 -15.04 16.53
C ILE A 7 -3.16 -15.32 17.97
N ASP A 8 -2.25 -16.26 18.15
CA ASP A 8 -1.59 -16.46 19.44
C ASP A 8 -0.76 -15.21 19.79
N SER A 9 -1.36 -14.34 20.61
CA SER A 9 -0.77 -13.07 21.02
C SER A 9 0.48 -13.25 21.87
N SER A 10 0.68 -14.44 22.47
CA SER A 10 1.87 -14.78 23.25
C SER A 10 3.14 -14.83 22.39
N ILE A 11 3.01 -15.02 21.07
CA ILE A 11 4.13 -14.98 20.11
C ILE A 11 4.57 -13.54 19.81
N PHE A 12 3.63 -12.60 19.82
CA PHE A 12 3.85 -11.22 19.38
C PHE A 12 4.21 -10.26 20.52
N TYR A 13 3.48 -10.34 21.65
CA TYR A 13 3.60 -9.39 22.76
C TYR A 13 5.01 -9.29 23.37
N PRO A 14 5.78 -10.38 23.53
CA PRO A 14 7.14 -10.30 24.07
C PRO A 14 8.13 -9.55 23.17
N ARG A 15 7.81 -9.40 21.87
CA ARG A 15 8.67 -8.75 20.87
C ARG A 15 8.20 -7.33 20.51
N PHE A 16 6.95 -6.99 20.85
CA PHE A 16 6.37 -5.66 20.65
C PHE A 16 6.54 -4.82 21.92
N THR A 17 7.72 -4.22 22.06
CA THR A 17 7.92 -3.17 23.07
C THR A 17 7.13 -1.91 22.73
N GLU A 18 6.85 -1.06 23.70
CA GLU A 18 6.19 0.23 23.50
C GLU A 18 6.91 1.07 22.42
N TYR A 19 8.25 1.08 22.44
CA TYR A 19 9.07 1.75 21.43
C TYR A 19 8.86 1.18 20.03
N PHE A 20 8.76 -0.15 19.89
CA PHE A 20 8.49 -0.78 18.61
C PHE A 20 7.10 -0.43 18.08
N GLY A 21 6.09 -0.39 18.96
CA GLY A 21 4.75 0.09 18.62
C GLY A 21 4.74 1.52 18.07
N LEU A 22 5.48 2.43 18.70
CA LEU A 22 5.63 3.81 18.22
C LEU A 22 6.22 3.90 16.81
N THR A 23 7.14 3.00 16.43
CA THR A 23 7.68 3.00 15.06
C THR A 23 6.61 2.71 14.01
N PHE A 24 5.69 1.78 14.28
CA PHE A 24 4.59 1.47 13.36
C PHE A 24 3.59 2.61 13.25
N VAL A 25 3.25 3.24 14.37
CA VAL A 25 2.35 4.40 14.38
C VAL A 25 2.96 5.57 13.60
N ASN A 26 4.24 5.86 13.84
CA ASN A 26 4.95 6.92 13.10
C ASN A 26 5.03 6.62 11.61
N ARG A 27 5.33 5.38 11.24
CA ARG A 27 5.35 4.95 9.84
C ARG A 27 3.98 5.14 9.18
N ALA A 28 2.91 4.62 9.79
CA ALA A 28 1.56 4.75 9.26
C ALA A 28 1.16 6.23 9.11
N ARG A 29 1.45 7.05 10.13
CA ARG A 29 1.19 8.49 10.09
C ARG A 29 1.95 9.19 8.96
N ASN A 30 3.21 8.83 8.75
CA ASN A 30 4.04 9.46 7.71
C ASN A 30 3.56 9.08 6.30
N LEU A 31 3.17 7.82 6.07
CA LEU A 31 2.52 7.39 4.84
C LEU A 31 1.22 8.17 4.59
N ASP A 32 0.37 8.27 5.61
CA ASP A 32 -0.90 9.00 5.52
C ASP A 32 -0.66 10.50 5.21
N LEU A 33 0.36 11.11 5.81
CA LEU A 33 0.74 12.50 5.54
C LEU A 33 1.27 12.68 4.11
N ALA A 34 2.08 11.75 3.62
CA ALA A 34 2.60 11.78 2.25
C ALA A 34 1.45 11.71 1.22
N VAL A 35 0.50 10.80 1.43
CA VAL A 35 -0.71 10.72 0.59
C VAL A 35 -1.50 12.02 0.66
N LYS A 36 -1.81 12.53 1.86
CA LYS A 36 -2.55 13.81 2.01
C LYS A 36 -1.86 14.99 1.33
N GLN A 37 -0.52 15.05 1.37
CA GLN A 37 0.24 16.09 0.68
C GLN A 37 0.18 15.94 -0.84
N HIS A 38 0.27 14.70 -1.35
CA HIS A 38 0.13 14.39 -2.76
C HIS A 38 -1.26 14.81 -3.28
N LEU A 39 -2.32 14.44 -2.57
CA LEU A 39 -3.71 14.69 -2.96
C LEU A 39 -4.07 16.18 -3.00
N LYS A 40 -3.37 17.04 -2.25
CA LYS A 40 -3.53 18.50 -2.39
C LYS A 40 -3.17 19.01 -3.79
N LYS A 41 -2.23 18.34 -4.47
CA LYS A 41 -1.81 18.67 -5.84
C LYS A 41 -2.59 17.87 -6.88
N PHE A 42 -2.96 16.65 -6.54
CA PHE A 42 -3.57 15.68 -7.44
C PHE A 42 -4.80 15.04 -6.76
N PRO A 43 -5.96 15.73 -6.72
CA PRO A 43 -7.11 15.29 -5.93
C PRO A 43 -7.78 14.00 -6.43
N HIS A 44 -7.63 13.68 -7.72
CA HIS A 44 -8.18 12.46 -8.34
C HIS A 44 -7.08 11.42 -8.62
N SER A 45 -6.03 11.42 -7.80
CA SER A 45 -4.86 10.57 -7.98
C SER A 45 -5.14 9.11 -7.67
N SER A 46 -4.35 8.24 -8.29
CA SER A 46 -4.24 6.84 -7.89
C SER A 46 -3.25 6.67 -6.76
N VAL A 47 -3.63 5.94 -5.71
CA VAL A 47 -2.74 5.54 -4.62
C VAL A 47 -2.51 4.04 -4.75
N VAL A 48 -1.24 3.62 -4.86
CA VAL A 48 -0.88 2.21 -5.01
C VAL A 48 -0.04 1.76 -3.82
N ASN A 49 -0.60 0.89 -2.99
CA ASN A 49 0.08 0.32 -1.83
C ASN A 49 0.71 -1.03 -2.19
N LEU A 50 2.04 -1.04 -2.28
CA LEU A 50 2.83 -2.21 -2.67
C LEU A 50 3.13 -3.07 -1.44
N GLY A 51 2.70 -4.33 -1.47
CA GLY A 51 2.74 -5.22 -0.30
C GLY A 51 1.82 -4.73 0.82
N ALA A 52 0.57 -4.45 0.46
CA ALA A 52 -0.37 -3.78 1.34
C ALA A 52 -0.69 -4.57 2.62
N GLY A 53 -0.58 -5.90 2.59
CA GLY A 53 -0.93 -6.79 3.69
C GLY A 53 -2.30 -6.44 4.27
N MET A 54 -2.33 -6.18 5.58
CA MET A 54 -3.52 -5.74 6.32
C MET A 54 -3.59 -4.22 6.56
N ASP A 55 -2.82 -3.40 5.83
CA ASP A 55 -2.91 -1.95 5.95
C ASP A 55 -4.33 -1.45 5.61
N THR A 56 -4.78 -0.47 6.37
CA THR A 56 -6.09 0.19 6.30
C THR A 56 -5.97 1.66 5.88
N GLY A 57 -4.88 2.04 5.21
CA GLY A 57 -4.61 3.41 4.74
C GLY A 57 -5.78 4.04 4.00
N TYR A 58 -6.45 3.27 3.13
CA TYR A 58 -7.68 3.69 2.45
C TYR A 58 -8.73 4.28 3.41
N PHE A 59 -9.02 3.60 4.52
CA PHE A 59 -10.01 4.05 5.51
C PHE A 59 -9.52 5.22 6.38
N ARG A 60 -8.21 5.37 6.57
CA ARG A 60 -7.64 6.51 7.32
C ARG A 60 -7.56 7.78 6.48
N ILE A 61 -7.34 7.63 5.18
CA ILE A 61 -7.39 8.73 4.22
C ILE A 61 -8.84 9.13 3.94
N ASN A 62 -9.72 8.16 3.72
CA ASN A 62 -11.17 8.34 3.56
C ASN A 62 -11.55 9.46 2.58
N ASP A 63 -10.96 9.40 1.38
CA ASP A 63 -11.21 10.36 0.30
C ASP A 63 -11.89 9.62 -0.86
N SER A 64 -13.09 10.07 -1.25
CA SER A 64 -13.89 9.43 -2.30
C SER A 64 -13.39 9.72 -3.71
N GLU A 65 -12.52 10.73 -3.89
CA GLU A 65 -12.01 11.12 -5.20
C GLU A 65 -10.79 10.30 -5.64
N VAL A 66 -10.19 9.55 -4.69
CA VAL A 66 -9.02 8.71 -4.93
C VAL A 66 -9.41 7.32 -5.40
N LYS A 67 -8.64 6.78 -6.34
CA LYS A 67 -8.60 5.34 -6.60
C LYS A 67 -7.45 4.70 -5.83
N TRP A 68 -7.78 3.80 -4.93
CA TRP A 68 -6.82 3.09 -4.10
C TRP A 68 -6.64 1.65 -4.57
N TYR A 69 -5.39 1.24 -4.76
CA TYR A 69 -5.00 -0.08 -5.18
C TYR A 69 -4.11 -0.71 -4.13
N ASP A 70 -4.54 -1.82 -3.55
CA ASP A 70 -3.69 -2.65 -2.71
C ASP A 70 -3.16 -3.82 -3.53
N ILE A 71 -1.85 -3.97 -3.58
CA ILE A 71 -1.17 -5.04 -4.32
C ILE A 71 -0.47 -5.95 -3.33
N ASP A 72 -0.79 -7.23 -3.34
CA ASP A 72 -0.10 -8.24 -2.53
C ASP A 72 -0.28 -9.64 -3.11
N LEU A 73 0.45 -10.61 -2.56
CA LEU A 73 0.32 -12.02 -2.90
C LEU A 73 -1.12 -12.52 -2.69
N PRO A 74 -1.57 -13.53 -3.46
CA PRO A 74 -2.93 -14.07 -3.38
C PRO A 74 -3.34 -14.47 -1.96
N GLU A 75 -2.43 -15.00 -1.15
CA GLU A 75 -2.69 -15.41 0.22
C GLU A 75 -3.00 -14.21 1.13
N ALA A 76 -2.26 -13.11 0.97
CA ALA A 76 -2.45 -11.89 1.76
C ALA A 76 -3.75 -11.17 1.36
N ILE A 77 -4.02 -11.01 0.06
CA ILE A 77 -5.27 -10.45 -0.43
C ILE A 77 -6.46 -11.34 -0.05
N GLY A 78 -6.31 -12.67 -0.16
CA GLY A 78 -7.33 -13.63 0.25
C GLY A 78 -7.67 -13.54 1.74
N LEU A 79 -6.68 -13.28 2.60
CA LEU A 79 -6.91 -13.01 4.02
C LEU A 79 -7.62 -11.67 4.22
N LYS A 80 -7.15 -10.59 3.56
CA LYS A 80 -7.75 -9.25 3.66
C LYS A 80 -9.22 -9.24 3.27
N ARG A 81 -9.60 -9.94 2.21
CA ARG A 81 -11.00 -10.11 1.76
C ARG A 81 -11.94 -10.73 2.79
N LYS A 82 -11.42 -11.45 3.80
CA LYS A 82 -12.26 -11.98 4.90
C LYS A 82 -12.73 -10.89 5.86
N PHE A 83 -12.08 -9.74 5.85
CA PHE A 83 -12.29 -8.67 6.82
C PHE A 83 -12.70 -7.34 6.19
N VAL A 84 -12.43 -7.17 4.89
CA VAL A 84 -12.55 -5.91 4.18
C VAL A 84 -13.03 -6.17 2.76
N ASP A 85 -14.08 -5.47 2.35
CA ASP A 85 -14.62 -5.54 0.99
C ASP A 85 -13.96 -4.51 0.06
N GLU A 86 -13.81 -4.89 -1.21
CA GLU A 86 -13.45 -3.98 -2.29
C GLU A 86 -14.60 -3.02 -2.58
N THR A 87 -14.27 -1.83 -3.12
CA THR A 87 -15.25 -0.85 -3.60
C THR A 87 -14.81 -0.37 -4.99
N PRO A 88 -15.64 0.40 -5.73
CA PRO A 88 -15.20 0.99 -7.00
C PRO A 88 -13.92 1.84 -6.91
N ASN A 89 -13.61 2.35 -5.71
CA ASN A 89 -12.44 3.18 -5.41
C ASN A 89 -11.39 2.47 -4.54
N TYR A 90 -11.62 1.22 -4.15
CA TYR A 90 -10.67 0.43 -3.34
C TYR A 90 -10.57 -0.98 -3.88
N ILE A 91 -9.49 -1.24 -4.60
CA ILE A 91 -9.34 -2.38 -5.48
C ILE A 91 -8.16 -3.22 -5.00
N PHE A 92 -8.34 -4.54 -4.96
CA PHE A 92 -7.31 -5.49 -4.60
C PHE A 92 -6.71 -6.14 -5.84
N ILE A 93 -5.38 -6.20 -5.88
CA ILE A 93 -4.62 -6.86 -6.93
C ILE A 93 -3.80 -7.98 -6.31
N GLU A 94 -4.27 -9.22 -6.51
CA GLU A 94 -3.63 -10.47 -6.08
C GLU A 94 -2.43 -10.85 -6.96
N LYS A 95 -1.34 -10.09 -6.85
CA LYS A 95 -0.11 -10.28 -7.62
C LYS A 95 1.12 -9.97 -6.77
N SER A 96 2.21 -10.66 -7.07
CA SER A 96 3.53 -10.18 -6.66
C SER A 96 3.78 -8.79 -7.25
N VAL A 97 4.36 -7.89 -6.47
CA VAL A 97 4.79 -6.55 -6.94
C VAL A 97 5.79 -6.63 -8.10
N MET A 98 6.49 -7.76 -8.22
CA MET A 98 7.45 -8.06 -9.30
C MET A 98 6.79 -8.66 -10.56
N ASP A 99 5.50 -9.03 -10.50
CA ASP A 99 4.72 -9.39 -11.68
C ASP A 99 4.09 -8.13 -12.28
N PHE A 100 4.82 -7.47 -13.18
CA PHE A 100 4.41 -6.18 -13.75
C PHE A 100 3.14 -6.19 -14.60
N THR A 101 2.46 -7.34 -14.77
CA THR A 101 1.13 -7.38 -15.41
C THR A 101 0.09 -6.58 -14.64
N TRP A 102 0.31 -6.25 -13.36
CA TRP A 102 -0.59 -5.38 -12.60
C TRP A 102 -0.59 -3.92 -13.09
N PHE A 103 0.45 -3.45 -13.79
CA PHE A 103 0.53 -2.06 -14.24
C PHE A 103 -0.66 -1.66 -15.11
N SER A 104 -1.17 -2.57 -15.94
CA SER A 104 -2.31 -2.32 -16.83
C SER A 104 -3.65 -2.17 -16.10
N LYS A 105 -3.71 -2.48 -14.80
CA LYS A 105 -4.90 -2.36 -13.96
C LYS A 105 -5.03 -0.99 -13.29
N ILE A 106 -3.96 -0.19 -13.31
CA ILE A 106 -3.92 1.11 -12.64
C ILE A 106 -4.49 2.18 -13.57
N ASP A 107 -5.52 2.88 -13.10
CA ASP A 107 -6.03 4.06 -13.78
C ASP A 107 -5.03 5.20 -13.57
N TYR A 108 -4.30 5.56 -14.61
CA TYR A 108 -3.27 6.58 -14.53
C TYR A 108 -3.29 7.50 -15.74
N THR A 109 -3.27 8.80 -15.47
CA THR A 109 -2.82 9.82 -16.41
C THR A 109 -1.87 10.74 -15.67
N LYS A 110 -0.96 11.38 -16.41
CA LYS A 110 0.02 12.30 -15.82
C LYS A 110 -0.63 13.46 -15.07
N ASP A 111 -1.78 13.93 -15.53
CA ASP A 111 -2.52 15.05 -14.92
C ASP A 111 -3.27 14.62 -13.65
N ARG A 112 -3.73 13.37 -13.58
CA ARG A 112 -4.33 12.81 -12.37
C ARG A 112 -3.30 12.47 -11.31
N GLY A 113 -2.07 12.15 -11.71
CA GLY A 113 -1.01 11.77 -10.78
C GLY A 113 -1.15 10.36 -10.23
N ILE A 114 -0.10 9.93 -9.54
CA ILE A 114 -0.04 8.64 -8.84
C ILE A 114 0.98 8.71 -7.72
N ILE A 115 0.72 8.02 -6.61
CA ILE A 115 1.69 7.80 -5.53
C ILE A 115 1.79 6.31 -5.18
N PHE A 116 3.02 5.80 -5.10
CA PHE A 116 3.35 4.46 -4.65
C PHE A 116 3.78 4.48 -3.19
N LEU A 117 3.20 3.58 -2.40
CA LEU A 117 3.51 3.37 -1.00
C LEU A 117 4.18 2.01 -0.82
N ALA A 118 5.21 1.92 0.02
CA ALA A 118 5.79 0.63 0.40
C ALA A 118 6.27 0.63 1.86
N GLY A 119 5.33 0.63 2.81
CA GLY A 119 5.66 0.82 4.23
C GLY A 119 6.51 -0.29 4.85
N GLY A 120 6.55 -1.49 4.28
CA GLY A 120 7.28 -2.62 4.89
C GLY A 120 7.58 -3.70 3.89
N LEU A 121 7.87 -3.32 2.64
CA LEU A 121 8.02 -4.26 1.54
C LEU A 121 9.49 -4.58 1.27
N PHE A 122 10.33 -3.55 1.17
CA PHE A 122 11.66 -3.70 0.57
C PHE A 122 12.65 -4.53 1.40
N MET A 123 12.38 -4.79 2.68
CA MET A 123 13.22 -5.70 3.48
C MET A 123 13.15 -7.16 3.03
N TYR A 124 12.19 -7.53 2.17
CA TYR A 124 12.04 -8.88 1.62
C TYR A 124 12.72 -9.07 0.27
N PHE A 125 13.26 -8.01 -0.33
CA PHE A 125 13.83 -8.04 -1.68
C PHE A 125 15.33 -7.77 -1.67
N ARG A 126 16.02 -8.29 -2.68
CA ARG A 126 17.40 -7.90 -2.96
C ARG A 126 17.42 -6.50 -3.55
N LYS A 127 18.51 -5.77 -3.32
CA LYS A 127 18.74 -4.43 -3.91
C LYS A 127 18.51 -4.40 -5.43
N SER A 128 18.93 -5.44 -6.15
CA SER A 128 18.74 -5.53 -7.60
C SER A 128 17.26 -5.56 -8.00
N GLU A 129 16.42 -6.25 -7.23
CA GLU A 129 14.98 -6.36 -7.48
C GLU A 129 14.28 -5.03 -7.21
N ILE A 130 14.65 -4.35 -6.12
CA ILE A 130 14.15 -3.01 -5.78
C ILE A 130 14.48 -2.03 -6.92
N ILE A 131 15.73 -2.04 -7.41
CA ILE A 131 16.13 -1.16 -8.52
C ILE A 131 15.32 -1.46 -9.79
N ILE A 132 15.05 -2.72 -10.09
CA ILE A 132 14.24 -3.11 -11.26
C ILE A 132 12.82 -2.57 -11.12
N LEU A 133 12.19 -2.75 -9.96
CA LEU A 133 10.85 -2.24 -9.68
C LEU A 133 10.80 -0.72 -9.84
N LEU A 134 11.68 0.03 -9.15
CA LEU A 134 11.69 1.50 -9.22
C LEU A 134 11.92 2.02 -10.65
N LYS A 135 12.80 1.39 -11.42
CA LYS A 135 13.01 1.75 -12.84
C LYS A 135 11.74 1.53 -13.66
N LYS A 136 11.04 0.42 -13.43
CA LYS A 136 9.80 0.10 -14.13
C LYS A 136 8.67 1.05 -13.74
N LEU A 137 8.55 1.42 -12.46
CA LEU A 137 7.60 2.43 -12.01
C LEU A 137 7.86 3.78 -12.70
N ALA A 138 9.11 4.23 -12.74
CA ALA A 138 9.48 5.49 -13.39
C ALA A 138 9.24 5.48 -14.92
N GLU A 139 9.45 4.34 -15.58
CA GLU A 139 9.23 4.15 -17.02
C GLU A 139 7.73 4.21 -17.38
N ILE A 140 6.89 3.52 -16.60
CA ILE A 140 5.47 3.32 -16.91
C ILE A 140 4.58 4.44 -16.34
N PHE A 141 4.98 5.03 -15.20
CA PHE A 141 4.23 6.06 -14.49
C PHE A 141 5.04 7.36 -14.35
N PRO A 142 5.38 8.02 -15.48
CA PRO A 142 6.28 9.16 -15.48
C PRO A 142 5.69 10.36 -14.74
N GLY A 143 6.35 10.80 -13.65
CA GLY A 143 5.87 11.88 -12.78
C GLY A 143 5.11 11.39 -11.54
N GLY A 144 4.98 10.06 -11.40
CA GLY A 144 4.54 9.44 -10.15
C GLY A 144 5.46 9.76 -8.98
N GLN A 145 4.90 9.70 -7.77
CA GLN A 145 5.63 9.86 -6.53
C GLN A 145 5.82 8.52 -5.83
N ASP A 146 6.93 8.38 -5.14
CA ASP A 146 7.31 7.18 -4.40
C ASP A 146 7.49 7.57 -2.93
N TYR A 147 6.87 6.84 -2.00
CA TYR A 147 7.06 7.03 -0.56
C TYR A 147 7.20 5.68 0.17
N PHE A 148 8.32 5.48 0.84
CA PHE A 148 8.73 4.22 1.45
C PHE A 148 9.19 4.44 2.90
#